data_AF-A0A8S2NLN3-F1
#
_entry.id   AF-A0A8S2NLN3-F1
#
_cell.length_a   1.000
_cell.length_b   1.000
_cell.length_c   1.000
_cell.angle_alpha   90.00
_cell.angle_beta   90.00
_cell.angle_gamma   90.00
#
_symmetry.space_group_name_H-M   'P 1'
#
loop_
_entity.id
_entity.type
_entity.pdbx_description
1 polymer ?
#
loop_
_entity_poly.entity_id
_entity_poly.type
_entity_poly.pdbx_seq_one_letter_code
_entity_poly.pdbx_strand_id
1 'polypeptide(L)'
;MRSPRIVLLSQLRPELIIKEKTLKLAKQLADKFADRLPSPLQLFSELERWQTKCINLIKEDEHWKKKWLNDLIKQTDNTAFPNVRSLLIFLATLPVSTASAERSF
;
A
#
# COMPACT_ATOMS: atom_id res chain seq x y z
N MET A 1 4.38 -7.06 18.65
CA MET A 1 3.62 -7.68 17.53
C MET A 1 3.18 -6.59 16.57
N ARG A 2 3.47 -6.70 15.26
CA ARG A 2 2.97 -5.72 14.27
C ARG A 2 1.47 -5.92 14.05
N SER A 3 0.69 -4.84 14.03
CA SER A 3 -0.77 -4.92 13.81
C SER A 3 -1.07 -5.61 12.47
N PRO A 4 -2.01 -6.57 12.41
CA PRO A 4 -2.35 -7.30 11.18
C PRO A 4 -2.83 -6.36 10.05
N ARG A 5 -3.38 -5.18 10.41
CA ARG A 5 -3.74 -4.13 9.43
C ARG A 5 -2.51 -3.51 8.79
N ILE A 6 -1.46 -3.21 9.56
CA ILE A 6 -0.20 -2.67 9.05
C ILE A 6 0.46 -3.69 8.12
N VAL A 7 0.47 -4.97 8.50
CA VAL A 7 1.03 -6.04 7.68
C VAL A 7 0.32 -6.11 6.32
N LEU A 8 -1.03 -6.11 6.33
CA LEU A 8 -1.82 -6.18 5.11
C LEU A 8 -1.64 -4.95 4.21
N LEU A 9 -1.70 -3.74 4.78
CA LEU A 9 -1.48 -2.51 4.02
C LEU A 9 -0.07 -2.42 3.45
N SER A 10 0.92 -2.98 4.16
CA SER A 10 2.30 -2.98 3.68
C SER A 10 2.51 -3.82 2.43
N GLN A 11 1.58 -4.73 2.07
CA GLN A 11 1.62 -5.51 0.83
C GLN A 11 1.41 -4.65 -0.42
N LEU A 12 0.90 -3.41 -0.26
CA LEU A 12 0.77 -2.44 -1.37
C LEU A 12 2.12 -1.88 -1.85
N ARG A 13 3.21 -2.20 -1.15
CA ARG A 13 4.57 -1.82 -1.56
C ARG A 13 4.90 -2.43 -2.92
N PRO A 14 5.51 -1.68 -3.85
CA PRO A 14 5.85 -2.20 -5.17
C PRO A 14 6.67 -3.52 -5.12
N GLU A 15 7.62 -3.68 -4.19
CA GLU A 15 8.39 -4.94 -4.05
C GLU A 15 7.56 -6.17 -3.71
N LEU A 16 6.44 -5.97 -3.00
CA LEU A 16 5.60 -7.02 -2.48
C LEU A 16 4.43 -7.29 -3.42
N ILE A 17 3.76 -6.23 -3.87
CA ILE A 17 2.61 -6.35 -4.76
C ILE A 17 2.97 -6.99 -6.10
N ILE A 18 4.22 -6.84 -6.58
CA ILE A 18 4.69 -7.53 -7.80
C ILE A 18 4.80 -9.03 -7.59
N LYS A 19 5.09 -9.48 -6.37
CA LYS A 19 5.26 -10.91 -6.03
C LYS A 19 3.95 -11.56 -5.58
N GLU A 20 2.96 -10.75 -5.23
CA GLU A 20 1.73 -11.23 -4.61
C GLU A 20 0.62 -11.50 -5.63
N LYS A 21 -0.24 -12.49 -5.35
CA LYS A 21 -1.46 -12.73 -6.13
C LYS A 21 -2.48 -11.63 -5.82
N THR A 22 -2.55 -10.65 -6.70
CA THR A 22 -3.38 -9.43 -6.61
C THR A 22 -4.83 -9.71 -6.23
N LEU A 23 -5.44 -10.79 -6.73
CA LEU A 23 -6.82 -11.18 -6.42
C LEU A 23 -7.03 -11.50 -4.93
N LYS A 24 -6.10 -12.22 -4.31
CA LYS A 24 -6.20 -12.59 -2.89
C LYS A 24 -6.03 -11.36 -2.00
N LEU A 25 -5.05 -10.52 -2.34
CA LEU A 25 -4.80 -9.27 -1.64
C LEU A 25 -6.00 -8.31 -1.74
N ALA A 26 -6.59 -8.18 -2.93
CA ALA A 26 -7.77 -7.37 -3.17
C ALA A 26 -8.94 -7.79 -2.27
N LYS A 27 -9.23 -9.10 -2.20
CA LYS A 27 -10.28 -9.62 -1.32
C LYS A 27 -10.03 -9.26 0.14
N GLN A 28 -8.82 -9.50 0.64
CA GLN A 28 -8.46 -9.19 2.03
C GLN A 28 -8.55 -7.69 2.36
N LEU A 29 -8.15 -6.83 1.43
CA LEU A 29 -8.23 -5.39 1.59
C LEU A 29 -9.68 -4.89 1.52
N ALA A 30 -10.48 -5.40 0.59
CA ALA A 30 -11.90 -5.11 0.52
C ALA A 30 -12.61 -5.55 1.80
N ASP A 31 -12.41 -6.78 2.26
CA ASP A 31 -13.05 -7.30 3.49
C ASP A 31 -12.69 -6.48 4.74
N LYS A 32 -11.48 -5.92 4.82
CA LYS A 32 -11.02 -5.16 6.01
C LYS A 32 -11.25 -3.66 5.93
N PHE A 33 -11.38 -3.10 4.73
CA PHE A 33 -11.39 -1.65 4.52
C PHE A 33 -12.53 -1.17 3.62
N ALA A 34 -13.48 -2.03 3.21
CA ALA A 34 -14.59 -1.68 2.31
C ALA A 34 -15.30 -0.39 2.73
N ASP A 35 -15.63 -0.23 4.02
CA ASP A 35 -16.33 0.96 4.53
C ASP A 35 -15.53 2.27 4.43
N ARG A 36 -14.23 2.18 4.15
CA ARG A 36 -13.30 3.32 4.06
C ARG A 36 -12.75 3.53 2.67
N LEU A 37 -13.16 2.69 1.72
CA LEU A 37 -12.70 2.74 0.34
C LEU A 37 -13.71 3.52 -0.50
N PRO A 38 -13.25 4.45 -1.36
CA PRO A 38 -14.15 5.25 -2.20
C PRO A 38 -14.93 4.40 -3.21
N SER A 39 -14.31 3.34 -3.75
CA SER A 39 -14.94 2.43 -4.72
C SER A 39 -14.45 0.99 -4.52
N PRO A 40 -14.94 0.27 -3.48
CA PRO A 40 -14.43 -1.05 -3.11
C PRO A 40 -14.50 -2.09 -4.25
N LEU A 41 -15.53 -2.00 -5.10
CA LEU A 41 -15.73 -2.88 -6.25
C LEU A 41 -14.63 -2.77 -7.31
N GLN A 42 -13.96 -1.62 -7.39
CA GLN A 42 -12.90 -1.36 -8.38
C GLN A 42 -11.50 -1.68 -7.85
N LEU A 43 -11.38 -2.05 -6.57
CA LEU A 43 -10.09 -2.27 -5.90
C LEU A 43 -9.24 -3.33 -6.61
N PHE A 44 -9.86 -4.42 -7.09
CA PHE A 44 -9.13 -5.48 -7.78
C PHE A 44 -8.45 -4.96 -9.05
N SER A 45 -9.21 -4.35 -9.95
CA SER A 45 -8.68 -3.77 -11.21
C SER A 45 -7.73 -2.60 -10.96
N GLU A 46 -7.91 -1.84 -9.88
CA GLU A 46 -6.92 -0.86 -9.44
C GLU A 46 -5.61 -1.51 -9.02
N LEU A 47 -5.65 -2.58 -8.24
CA LEU A 47 -4.46 -3.27 -7.77
C LEU A 47 -3.68 -3.92 -8.92
N GLU A 48 -4.36 -4.44 -9.96
CA GLU A 48 -3.69 -4.96 -11.16
C GLU A 48 -2.96 -3.87 -11.94
N ARG A 49 -3.63 -2.73 -12.15
CA ARG A 49 -3.01 -1.55 -12.78
C ARG A 49 -1.86 -1.01 -11.93
N TRP A 50 -2.05 -1.00 -10.62
CA TRP A 50 -1.05 -0.55 -9.66
C TRP A 50 0.17 -1.48 -9.66
N GLN A 51 -0.02 -2.79 -9.70
CA GLN A 51 1.04 -3.78 -9.86
C GLN A 51 1.84 -3.53 -11.15
N THR A 52 1.15 -3.27 -12.26
CA THR A 52 1.81 -2.93 -13.54
C THR A 52 2.62 -1.64 -13.44
N LYS A 53 2.05 -0.59 -12.84
CA LYS A 53 2.76 0.67 -12.60
C LYS A 53 3.99 0.46 -11.72
N CYS A 54 3.86 -0.35 -10.67
CA CYS A 54 4.94 -0.75 -9.79
C CYS A 54 6.09 -1.41 -10.56
N ILE A 55 5.80 -2.37 -11.45
CA ILE A 55 6.81 -3.02 -12.29
C ILE A 55 7.62 -2.00 -13.08
N ASN A 56 6.95 -1.01 -13.68
CA ASN A 56 7.62 0.04 -14.46
C ASN A 56 8.50 0.92 -13.57
N LEU A 57 8.01 1.33 -12.40
CA LEU A 57 8.78 2.13 -11.45
C LEU A 57 10.06 1.43 -10.96
N ILE A 58 9.99 0.12 -10.70
CA ILE A 58 11.18 -0.64 -10.30
C ILE A 58 12.20 -0.72 -11.45
N LYS A 59 11.72 -0.82 -12.69
CA LYS A 59 12.59 -0.86 -13.88
C LYS A 59 13.27 0.48 -14.16
N GLU A 60 12.59 1.59 -13.91
CA GLU A 60 13.07 2.94 -14.21
C GLU A 60 14.05 3.48 -13.16
N ASP A 61 13.91 3.10 -11.88
CA ASP A 61 14.77 3.56 -10.80
C ASP A 61 15.11 2.42 -9.84
N GLU A 62 16.34 1.89 -9.91
CA GLU A 62 16.83 0.82 -9.00
C GLU A 62 16.79 1.24 -7.52
N HIS A 63 16.87 2.55 -7.24
CA HIS A 63 16.88 3.12 -5.90
C HIS A 63 15.49 3.54 -5.39
N TRP A 64 14.42 3.25 -6.14
CA TRP A 64 13.06 3.64 -5.79
C TRP A 64 12.65 3.19 -4.37
N LYS A 65 13.23 2.09 -3.88
CA LYS A 65 13.03 1.50 -2.55
C LYS A 65 13.24 2.47 -1.39
N LYS A 66 14.08 3.50 -1.56
CA LYS A 66 14.42 4.47 -0.51
C LYS A 66 13.37 5.59 -0.33
N LYS A 67 12.43 5.77 -1.26
CA LYS A 67 11.49 6.92 -1.32
C LYS A 67 10.04 6.58 -0.96
N TRP A 68 9.83 5.48 -0.24
CA TRP A 68 8.62 4.67 -0.42
C TRP A 68 7.29 5.42 -0.21
N LEU A 69 6.92 5.88 0.99
CA LEU A 69 5.51 6.16 1.25
C LEU A 69 4.99 7.51 0.71
N ASN A 70 5.73 8.60 0.88
CA ASN A 70 5.28 9.93 0.44
C ASN A 70 5.26 10.05 -1.08
N ASP A 71 6.27 9.53 -1.77
CA ASP A 71 6.31 9.58 -3.23
C ASP A 71 5.33 8.56 -3.84
N LEU A 72 5.08 7.41 -3.20
CA LEU A 72 3.99 6.50 -3.57
C LEU A 72 2.63 7.20 -3.56
N ILE A 73 2.32 7.91 -2.48
CA ILE A 73 1.06 8.65 -2.35
C ILE A 73 0.96 9.73 -3.43
N LYS A 74 2.06 10.43 -3.76
CA LYS A 74 2.06 11.41 -4.86
C LYS A 74 1.81 10.76 -6.22
N GLN A 75 2.35 9.57 -6.46
CA GLN A 75 2.22 8.86 -7.72
C GLN A 75 0.88 8.13 -7.91
N THR A 76 0.17 7.83 -6.82
CA THR A 76 -1.23 7.41 -6.89
C THR A 76 -2.11 8.61 -7.15
N ASP A 77 -2.35 8.88 -8.44
CA ASP A 77 -3.31 9.89 -8.87
C ASP A 77 -4.69 9.60 -8.24
N ASN A 78 -5.34 10.65 -7.73
CA ASN A 78 -6.62 10.54 -7.02
C ASN A 78 -7.76 10.03 -7.94
N THR A 79 -7.55 10.08 -9.26
CA THR A 79 -8.51 9.66 -10.28
C THR A 79 -8.24 8.23 -10.75
N ALA A 80 -6.96 7.86 -10.94
CA ALA A 80 -6.59 6.56 -11.48
C ALA A 80 -6.50 5.45 -10.41
N PHE A 81 -6.14 5.81 -9.17
CA PHE A 81 -5.89 4.87 -8.07
C PHE A 81 -6.53 5.33 -6.73
N PRO A 82 -7.81 5.75 -6.70
CA PRO A 82 -8.43 6.31 -5.50
C PRO A 82 -8.44 5.34 -4.30
N ASN A 83 -8.66 4.04 -4.53
CA ASN A 83 -8.66 3.04 -3.46
C ASN A 83 -7.25 2.77 -2.95
N VAL A 84 -6.29 2.55 -3.86
CA VAL A 84 -4.89 2.30 -3.47
C VAL A 84 -4.31 3.50 -2.74
N ARG A 85 -4.59 4.72 -3.21
CA ARG A 85 -4.19 5.96 -2.52
C ARG A 85 -4.73 6.02 -1.10
N SER A 86 -6.02 5.74 -0.92
CA SER A 86 -6.67 5.75 0.40
C SER A 86 -6.01 4.76 1.36
N LEU A 87 -5.70 3.55 0.88
CA LEU A 87 -5.00 2.52 1.66
C LEU A 87 -3.56 2.92 2.01
N LEU A 88 -2.83 3.56 1.09
CA LEU A 88 -1.48 4.07 1.35
C LEU A 88 -1.50 5.24 2.36
N ILE A 89 -2.50 6.12 2.28
CA ILE A 89 -2.71 7.17 3.29
C ILE A 89 -3.06 6.55 4.64
N PHE A 90 -3.89 5.51 4.69
CA PHE A 90 -4.13 4.77 5.93
C PHE A 90 -2.83 4.20 6.49
N LEU A 91 -1.98 3.60 5.65
CA LEU A 91 -0.67 3.11 6.09
C LEU A 91 0.22 4.23 6.66
N ALA A 92 0.20 5.42 6.06
CA ALA A 92 0.99 6.58 6.48
C ALA A 92 0.51 7.22 7.79
N THR A 93 -0.78 7.09 8.07
CA THR A 93 -1.44 7.71 9.24
C THR A 93 -1.58 6.77 10.42
N LEU A 94 -1.28 5.48 10.25
CA LEU A 94 -1.25 4.54 11.36
C LEU A 94 -0.08 4.85 12.28
N PRO A 95 -0.31 5.01 13.61
CA PRO A 95 0.78 5.18 14.55
C PRO A 95 1.66 3.94 14.46
N VAL A 96 2.93 4.14 14.13
CA VAL A 96 3.95 3.11 14.24
C VAL A 96 4.01 2.73 15.72
N SER A 97 3.27 1.70 16.11
CA SER A 97 3.33 1.14 17.47
C SER A 97 4.64 0.36 17.62
N THR A 98 5.75 1.08 17.58
CA THR A 98 7.06 0.74 18.13
C THR A 98 7.72 2.04 18.57
N ALA A 99 7.10 2.70 19.55
CA ALA A 99 7.87 3.18 20.69
C ALA A 99 8.00 1.99 21.67
N SER A 100 8.77 0.96 21.29
CA SER A 100 9.62 0.30 22.28
C SER A 100 10.86 1.20 22.30
N ALA A 101 11.09 2.00 23.34
CA ALA A 101 11.95 1.62 24.45
C ALA A 101 13.23 0.96 23.89
N GLU A 102 14.41 1.59 23.91
CA GLU A 102 15.09 2.09 25.10
C GLU A 102 15.87 3.38 24.78
N ARG A 103 15.44 4.53 25.33
CA ARG A 103 16.42 5.56 25.69
C ARG A 103 17.02 5.09 27.01
N SER A 104 18.15 4.39 26.94
CA SER A 104 19.03 4.31 28.10
C SER A 104 19.52 5.72 28.39
N PHE A 105 19.09 6.26 29.53
CA PHE A 105 19.66 7.47 30.13
C PHE A 105 20.97 7.11 30.86
#